data_AF-A0A0H3L248-F1
#
_entry.id   AF-A0A0H3L248-F1
#
_cell.length_a   1.000
_cell.length_b   1.000
_cell.length_c   1.000
_cell.angle_alpha   90.00
_cell.angle_beta   90.00
_cell.angle_gamma   90.00
#
_symmetry.space_group_name_H-M   'P 1'
#
loop_
_entity.id
_entity.type
_entity.pdbx_description
1 polymer ?
#
loop_
_entity_poly.entity_id
_entity_poly.type
_entity_poly.pdbx_seq_one_letter_code
_entity_poly.pdbx_strand_id
1 'polypeptide(L)'
;MSCFLQHPFAFMNTQFPLENPMRKHRALLAAMLLPALAQADEATIKHVHDAPQVRGSIIANLLEQHDNPFVLYPYENNYLLYTYTSDINKEAISSYNWAQNARKDEVKFQLSLAFPLWRGILGDNSVLAASYTQRSWWQLSNKKESSPFRETNYEPQIFLGWATDYSFAGWTLRDVEVGVNHQSNGRSDPTSRSWNRVYTRLMAQNGNFLAEIKPWFRISESASTDDNPGYYKIHGLLPGESGLCDG
;
A
#
# COMPACT_ATOMS: atom_id res chain seq x y z
N MET A 1 -7.57 -0.20 -63.99
CA MET A 1 -8.53 -0.95 -63.16
C MET A 1 -8.67 -0.21 -61.84
N SER A 2 -9.91 0.16 -61.50
CA SER A 2 -10.50 0.69 -60.24
C SER A 2 -9.63 1.51 -59.28
N CYS A 3 -9.83 2.82 -59.10
CA CYS A 3 -10.97 3.55 -58.48
C CYS A 3 -11.05 3.36 -56.95
N PHE A 4 -10.82 4.42 -56.16
CA PHE A 4 -11.77 4.92 -55.15
C PHE A 4 -11.33 6.29 -54.58
N LEU A 5 -12.35 7.15 -54.40
CA LEU A 5 -12.28 8.55 -54.01
C LEU A 5 -11.93 8.75 -52.52
N GLN A 6 -11.16 9.80 -52.24
CA GLN A 6 -11.12 10.45 -50.92
C GLN A 6 -12.43 11.19 -50.65
N HIS A 7 -13.06 10.90 -49.52
CA HIS A 7 -13.98 11.80 -48.81
C HIS A 7 -13.41 12.07 -47.41
N PRO A 8 -13.45 13.32 -46.91
CA PRO A 8 -13.07 13.64 -45.55
C PRO A 8 -14.21 13.25 -44.60
N PHE A 9 -13.95 12.38 -43.63
CA PHE A 9 -14.86 12.17 -42.50
C PHE A 9 -14.68 13.31 -41.50
N ALA A 10 -15.73 14.11 -41.35
CA ALA A 10 -15.89 15.05 -40.25
C ALA A 10 -15.98 14.28 -38.93
N PHE A 11 -15.06 14.55 -38.00
CA PHE A 11 -15.23 14.13 -36.61
C PHE A 11 -16.31 14.99 -35.97
N MET A 12 -17.46 14.36 -35.73
CA MET A 12 -18.57 14.94 -35.00
C MET A 12 -18.15 15.06 -33.54
N ASN A 13 -17.95 16.30 -33.10
CA ASN A 13 -17.63 16.69 -31.74
C ASN A 13 -18.82 16.35 -30.83
N THR A 14 -18.80 15.17 -30.22
CA THR A 14 -19.72 14.82 -29.14
C THR A 14 -19.10 15.30 -27.84
N GLN A 15 -19.41 16.54 -27.48
CA GLN A 15 -19.20 17.06 -26.13
C GLN A 15 -20.06 16.22 -25.17
N PHE A 16 -19.42 15.24 -24.53
CA PHE A 16 -19.94 14.68 -23.29
C PHE A 16 -20.02 15.82 -22.27
N PRO A 17 -21.17 16.04 -21.60
CA PRO A 17 -21.27 17.08 -20.60
C PRO A 17 -20.26 16.81 -19.48
N LEU A 18 -19.55 17.85 -19.07
CA LEU A 18 -18.60 17.83 -17.97
C LEU A 18 -19.33 17.48 -16.67
N GLU A 19 -19.44 16.18 -16.38
CA GLU A 19 -19.89 15.71 -15.10
C GLU A 19 -18.89 16.10 -14.02
N ASN A 20 -19.41 16.76 -12.99
CA ASN A 20 -18.68 17.37 -11.90
C ASN A 20 -17.71 16.36 -11.21
N PRO A 21 -16.37 16.55 -11.27
CA PRO A 21 -15.40 15.58 -10.77
C PRO A 21 -15.58 15.25 -9.29
N MET A 22 -16.11 16.19 -8.49
CA MET A 22 -16.39 15.98 -7.06
C MET A 22 -17.42 14.88 -6.78
N ARG A 23 -18.35 14.61 -7.70
CA ARG A 23 -19.39 13.58 -7.51
C ARG A 23 -18.86 12.15 -7.69
N LYS A 24 -17.86 11.96 -8.56
CA LYS A 24 -17.20 10.65 -8.79
C LYS A 24 -16.32 10.26 -7.60
N HIS A 25 -15.59 11.22 -7.03
CA HIS A 25 -14.74 10.98 -5.85
C HIS A 25 -15.56 10.58 -4.62
N ARG A 26 -16.73 11.21 -4.40
CA ARG A 26 -17.65 10.86 -3.31
C ARG A 26 -18.27 9.46 -3.46
N ALA A 27 -18.67 9.09 -4.66
CA ALA A 27 -19.21 7.76 -4.93
C ALA A 27 -18.17 6.64 -4.76
N LEU A 28 -16.91 6.88 -5.16
CA LEU A 28 -15.81 5.94 -4.98
C LEU A 28 -15.36 5.78 -3.52
N LEU A 29 -15.28 6.87 -2.76
CA LEU A 29 -15.00 6.80 -1.32
C LEU A 29 -16.08 5.99 -0.58
N ALA A 30 -17.35 6.17 -0.95
CA ALA A 30 -18.43 5.37 -0.41
C ALA A 30 -18.29 3.88 -0.76
N ALA A 31 -17.79 3.53 -1.96
CA ALA A 31 -17.54 2.15 -2.37
C ALA A 31 -16.44 1.43 -1.57
N MET A 32 -15.42 2.15 -1.09
CA MET A 32 -14.40 1.57 -0.21
C MET A 32 -14.83 1.42 1.24
N LEU A 33 -15.83 2.21 1.68
CA LEU A 33 -16.40 2.14 3.02
C LEU A 33 -17.62 1.19 3.10
N LEU A 34 -18.19 0.82 1.95
CA LEU A 34 -19.28 -0.14 1.82
C LEU A 34 -18.98 -1.51 2.48
N PRO A 35 -17.76 -2.08 2.39
CA PRO A 35 -17.40 -3.27 3.15
C PRO A 35 -17.55 -3.04 4.66
N ALA A 36 -17.03 -1.92 5.19
CA ALA A 36 -17.09 -1.62 6.62
C ALA A 36 -18.53 -1.51 7.14
N LEU A 37 -19.43 -0.91 6.36
CA LEU A 37 -20.85 -0.81 6.72
C LEU A 37 -21.57 -2.16 6.63
N ALA A 38 -21.27 -2.98 5.61
CA ALA A 38 -21.84 -4.32 5.48
C ALA A 38 -21.35 -5.29 6.58
N GLN A 39 -20.10 -5.13 7.02
CA GLN A 39 -19.51 -5.95 8.10
C GLN A 39 -20.10 -5.64 9.49
N ALA A 40 -20.66 -4.45 9.71
CA ALA A 40 -21.27 -4.09 10.99
C ALA A 40 -22.57 -4.88 11.27
N ASP A 41 -23.30 -5.30 10.23
CA ASP A 41 -24.61 -5.95 10.37
C ASP A 41 -24.56 -7.50 10.34
N GLU A 42 -23.45 -8.12 9.91
CA GLU A 42 -23.38 -9.58 9.66
C GLU A 42 -22.46 -10.35 10.65
N ALA A 43 -22.22 -9.83 11.84
CA ALA A 43 -21.42 -10.52 12.85
C ALA A 43 -22.23 -11.62 13.57
N THR A 44 -22.38 -12.78 12.93
CA THR A 44 -22.76 -14.04 13.62
C THR A 44 -21.68 -15.10 13.41
N ILE A 45 -20.55 -14.97 14.12
CA ILE A 45 -19.56 -16.04 14.26
C ILE A 45 -19.18 -16.20 15.74
N LYS A 46 -19.12 -17.47 16.19
CA LYS A 46 -18.77 -17.91 17.54
C LYS A 46 -17.38 -17.38 17.95
N HIS A 47 -17.26 -16.96 19.21
CA HIS A 47 -16.04 -16.55 19.92
C HIS A 47 -14.72 -16.71 19.14
N VAL A 48 -14.23 -15.60 18.60
CA VAL A 48 -13.00 -15.52 17.79
C VAL A 48 -11.75 -15.99 18.56
N HIS A 49 -11.81 -16.00 19.90
CA HIS A 49 -10.73 -16.50 20.75
C HIS A 49 -10.40 -17.99 20.59
N ASP A 50 -11.33 -18.80 20.05
CA ASP A 50 -11.12 -20.25 19.87
C ASP A 50 -10.89 -20.65 18.41
N ALA A 51 -10.86 -19.69 17.48
CA ALA A 51 -10.63 -19.98 16.06
C ALA A 51 -9.15 -20.35 15.81
N PRO A 52 -8.86 -21.41 15.04
CA PRO A 52 -7.49 -21.83 14.77
C PRO A 52 -6.73 -20.76 14.00
N GLN A 53 -5.42 -20.64 14.27
CA GLN A 53 -4.51 -19.75 13.55
C GLN A 53 -4.66 -19.88 12.03
N VAL A 54 -5.11 -18.81 11.40
CA VAL A 54 -5.24 -18.73 9.94
C VAL A 54 -3.92 -18.23 9.38
N ARG A 55 -3.11 -19.16 8.84
CA ARG A 55 -1.77 -18.86 8.30
C ARG A 55 -1.80 -17.65 7.37
N GLY A 56 -1.08 -16.58 7.68
CA GLY A 56 -0.98 -15.39 6.82
C GLY A 56 -2.13 -14.39 6.96
N SER A 57 -3.16 -14.67 7.77
CA SER A 57 -4.15 -13.65 8.16
C SER A 57 -3.51 -12.70 9.16
N ILE A 58 -3.40 -11.43 8.77
CA ILE A 58 -2.87 -10.36 9.61
C ILE A 58 -3.91 -10.01 10.68
N ILE A 59 -5.18 -9.89 10.29
CA ILE A 59 -6.23 -9.46 11.21
C ILE A 59 -6.51 -10.51 12.27
N ALA A 60 -6.60 -11.80 11.91
CA ALA A 60 -6.79 -12.87 12.90
C ALA A 60 -5.62 -12.88 13.90
N ASN A 61 -4.37 -12.74 13.41
CA ASN A 61 -3.19 -12.64 14.26
C ASN A 61 -3.24 -11.42 15.19
N LEU A 62 -3.72 -10.27 14.74
CA LEU A 62 -3.89 -9.08 15.59
C LEU A 62 -4.98 -9.24 16.66
N LEU A 63 -5.98 -10.09 16.42
CA LEU A 63 -7.03 -10.39 17.39
C LEU A 63 -6.56 -11.35 18.49
N GLU A 64 -5.50 -12.12 18.24
CA GLU A 64 -4.86 -12.93 19.28
C GLU A 64 -4.31 -12.03 20.38
N GLN A 65 -4.63 -12.37 21.63
CA GLN A 65 -4.15 -11.68 22.81
C GLN A 65 -2.89 -12.39 23.32
N HIS A 66 -1.88 -11.60 23.66
CA HIS A 66 -0.68 -12.07 24.31
C HIS A 66 -0.56 -11.39 25.68
N ASP A 67 -0.21 -12.16 26.70
CA ASP A 67 -0.06 -11.65 28.07
C ASP A 67 1.10 -10.64 28.19
N ASN A 68 2.10 -10.75 27.31
CA ASN A 68 3.24 -9.84 27.29
C ASN A 68 2.96 -8.64 26.36
N PRO A 69 2.88 -7.41 26.88
CA PRO A 69 2.58 -6.21 26.10
C PRO A 69 3.71 -5.82 25.12
N PHE A 70 4.90 -6.42 25.23
CA PHE A 70 6.02 -6.19 24.31
C PHE A 70 6.05 -7.16 23.13
N VAL A 71 5.07 -8.07 23.01
CA VAL A 71 4.93 -8.90 21.81
C VAL A 71 4.49 -8.01 20.66
N LEU A 72 5.31 -7.98 19.61
CA LEU A 72 5.05 -7.23 18.40
C LEU A 72 4.44 -8.14 17.35
N TYR A 73 3.40 -7.66 16.66
CA TYR A 73 2.76 -8.41 15.59
C TYR A 73 3.41 -8.03 14.26
N PRO A 74 3.79 -9.01 13.41
CA PRO A 74 4.21 -8.70 12.05
C PRO A 74 3.01 -8.18 11.24
N TYR A 75 3.27 -7.26 10.30
CA TYR A 75 2.28 -6.79 9.34
C TYR A 75 2.67 -7.23 7.92
N GLU A 76 3.63 -6.55 7.29
CA GLU A 76 4.30 -7.05 6.08
C GLU A 76 5.48 -7.98 6.44
N ASN A 77 6.15 -8.50 5.41
CA ASN A 77 7.39 -9.26 5.56
C ASN A 77 8.48 -8.45 6.28
N ASN A 78 9.22 -9.14 7.15
CA ASN A 78 10.43 -8.61 7.78
C ASN A 78 11.63 -9.35 7.19
N TYR A 79 12.56 -8.62 6.57
CA TYR A 79 13.69 -9.22 5.88
C TYR A 79 14.91 -8.29 5.84
N LEU A 80 16.07 -8.91 5.63
CA LEU A 80 17.33 -8.22 5.31
C LEU A 80 18.04 -9.02 4.22
N LEU A 81 18.34 -8.36 3.11
CA LEU A 81 18.91 -8.97 1.90
C LEU A 81 20.09 -8.14 1.41
N TYR A 82 21.10 -8.80 0.85
CA TYR A 82 22.11 -8.15 0.01
C TYR A 82 21.64 -8.19 -1.44
N THR A 83 21.63 -7.03 -2.11
CA THR A 83 21.03 -6.87 -3.43
C THR A 83 21.99 -6.19 -4.39
N TYR A 84 21.73 -6.36 -5.70
CA TYR A 84 22.45 -5.70 -6.77
C TYR A 84 21.44 -5.21 -7.80
N THR A 85 21.42 -3.90 -8.09
CA THR A 85 20.56 -3.30 -9.10
C THR A 85 21.27 -3.21 -10.46
N SER A 86 20.51 -3.38 -11.55
CA SER A 86 21.04 -3.17 -12.91
C SER A 86 21.42 -1.70 -13.14
N ASP A 87 20.63 -0.79 -12.58
CA ASP A 87 20.81 0.65 -12.71
C ASP A 87 20.48 1.37 -11.41
N ILE A 88 21.26 2.41 -11.10
CA ILE A 88 21.05 3.24 -9.91
C ILE A 88 20.71 4.64 -10.39
N ASN A 89 19.51 5.12 -10.04
CA ASN A 89 19.03 6.44 -10.45
C ASN A 89 19.82 7.53 -9.72
N LYS A 90 20.95 7.95 -10.30
CA LYS A 90 21.84 9.00 -9.73
C LYS A 90 21.26 10.39 -9.94
N GLU A 91 20.45 10.56 -10.97
CA GLU A 91 19.76 11.79 -11.34
C GLU A 91 18.82 12.23 -10.21
N ALA A 92 18.00 11.30 -9.71
CA ALA A 92 17.06 11.55 -8.63
C ALA A 92 17.75 11.89 -7.30
N ILE A 93 18.97 11.44 -7.08
CA ILE A 93 19.76 11.70 -5.85
C ILE A 93 20.91 12.68 -6.09
N SER A 94 20.92 13.41 -7.20
CA SER A 94 22.05 14.25 -7.64
C SER A 94 22.45 15.36 -6.67
N SER A 95 21.56 15.73 -5.75
CA SER A 95 21.82 16.69 -4.67
C SER A 95 22.71 16.12 -3.56
N TYR A 96 22.88 14.81 -3.46
CA TYR A 96 23.76 14.19 -2.47
C TYR A 96 25.22 14.31 -2.92
N ASN A 97 26.11 14.74 -2.01
CA ASN A 97 27.54 14.89 -2.29
C ASN A 97 28.23 13.59 -2.74
N TRP A 98 27.67 12.43 -2.42
CA TRP A 98 28.18 11.11 -2.75
C TRP A 98 27.49 10.46 -3.97
N ALA A 99 26.50 11.11 -4.60
CA ALA A 99 25.65 10.52 -5.64
C ALA A 99 26.44 9.92 -6.82
N GLN A 100 27.47 10.62 -7.28
CA GLN A 100 28.32 10.16 -8.38
C GLN A 100 29.07 8.86 -8.05
N ASN A 101 29.35 8.64 -6.77
CA ASN A 101 30.04 7.46 -6.25
C ASN A 101 29.07 6.38 -5.73
N ALA A 102 27.75 6.54 -5.93
CA ALA A 102 26.77 5.53 -5.57
C ALA A 102 27.03 4.21 -6.31
N ARG A 103 26.99 3.11 -5.58
CA ARG A 103 27.23 1.74 -6.06
C ARG A 103 25.93 1.01 -6.34
N LYS A 104 26.01 -0.02 -7.17
CA LYS A 104 24.87 -0.84 -7.58
C LYS A 104 24.50 -1.92 -6.56
N ASP A 105 25.40 -2.25 -5.64
CA ASP A 105 25.15 -3.19 -4.56
C ASP A 105 24.70 -2.47 -3.28
N GLU A 106 23.57 -2.91 -2.72
CA GLU A 106 22.95 -2.32 -1.53
C GLU A 106 22.44 -3.42 -0.60
N VAL A 107 22.48 -3.18 0.71
CA VAL A 107 21.65 -3.92 1.65
C VAL A 107 20.24 -3.33 1.58
N LYS A 108 19.26 -4.19 1.26
CA LYS A 108 17.84 -3.87 1.29
C LYS A 108 17.21 -4.56 2.49
N PHE A 109 16.52 -3.81 3.35
CA PHE A 109 15.76 -4.41 4.44
C PHE A 109 14.38 -3.79 4.58
N GLN A 110 13.47 -4.58 5.12
CA GLN A 110 12.13 -4.16 5.49
C GLN A 110 11.85 -4.56 6.94
N LEU A 111 11.39 -3.59 7.72
CA LEU A 111 10.79 -3.78 9.03
C LEU A 111 9.30 -3.49 8.89
N SER A 112 8.43 -4.37 9.39
CA SER A 112 7.00 -4.14 9.36
C SER A 112 6.28 -4.75 10.54
N LEU A 113 5.61 -3.88 11.30
CA LEU A 113 4.95 -4.20 12.55
C LEU A 113 3.52 -3.66 12.56
N ALA A 114 2.62 -4.35 13.23
CA ALA A 114 1.29 -3.88 13.56
C ALA A 114 1.04 -3.83 15.06
N PHE A 115 0.15 -2.93 15.44
CA PHE A 115 -0.15 -2.52 16.80
C PHE A 115 -1.68 -2.49 16.96
N PRO A 116 -2.29 -3.52 17.56
CA PRO A 116 -3.73 -3.51 17.82
C PRO A 116 -4.04 -2.46 18.88
N LEU A 117 -4.83 -1.44 18.53
CA LEU A 117 -5.15 -0.31 19.40
C LEU A 117 -6.47 -0.54 20.13
N TRP A 118 -7.48 -1.07 19.45
CA TRP A 118 -8.80 -1.35 20.01
C TRP A 118 -9.45 -2.54 19.31
N ARG A 119 -9.42 -3.71 19.96
CA ARG A 119 -10.12 -4.93 19.51
C ARG A 119 -11.60 -4.85 19.87
N GLY A 120 -12.48 -5.39 19.04
CA GLY A 120 -13.92 -5.42 19.30
C GLY A 120 -14.65 -4.12 18.95
N ILE A 121 -13.99 -3.13 18.34
CA ILE A 121 -14.53 -1.77 18.13
C ILE A 121 -15.83 -1.79 17.30
N LEU A 122 -15.96 -2.72 16.36
CA LEU A 122 -17.10 -2.93 15.46
C LEU A 122 -17.46 -4.43 15.41
N GLY A 123 -17.53 -5.07 16.58
CA GLY A 123 -17.81 -6.51 16.74
C GLY A 123 -16.57 -7.34 17.07
N ASP A 124 -16.76 -8.54 17.63
CA ASP A 124 -15.70 -9.38 18.23
C ASP A 124 -14.56 -9.77 17.27
N ASN A 125 -14.83 -9.77 15.97
CA ASN A 125 -13.86 -10.09 14.92
C ASN A 125 -13.18 -8.84 14.32
N SER A 126 -13.34 -7.67 14.94
CA SER A 126 -12.83 -6.40 14.42
C SER A 126 -11.70 -5.81 15.26
N VAL A 127 -10.84 -5.00 14.64
CA VAL A 127 -9.77 -4.29 15.32
C VAL A 127 -9.50 -2.93 14.66
N LEU A 128 -9.40 -1.87 15.46
CA LEU A 128 -8.68 -0.66 15.10
C LEU A 128 -7.21 -0.89 15.41
N ALA A 129 -6.35 -0.74 14.41
CA ALA A 129 -4.92 -0.94 14.55
C ALA A 129 -4.13 0.14 13.82
N ALA A 130 -2.86 0.25 14.21
CA ALA A 130 -1.85 0.95 13.43
C ALA A 130 -0.82 -0.04 12.90
N SER A 131 -0.17 0.27 11.80
CA SER A 131 1.05 -0.42 11.38
C SER A 131 2.12 0.56 10.94
N TYR A 132 3.35 0.07 10.95
CA TYR A 132 4.51 0.81 10.51
C TYR A 132 5.38 -0.11 9.67
N THR A 133 5.52 0.24 8.39
CA THR A 133 6.45 -0.42 7.47
C THR A 133 7.57 0.55 7.11
N GLN A 134 8.81 0.10 7.22
CA GLN A 134 9.98 0.84 6.81
C GLN A 134 10.78 0.01 5.81
N ARG A 135 11.16 0.62 4.68
CA ARG A 135 12.03 0.01 3.66
C ARG A 135 13.26 0.87 3.49
N SER A 136 14.44 0.27 3.58
CA SER A 136 15.70 1.00 3.50
C SER A 136 16.66 0.38 2.49
N TRP A 137 17.36 1.24 1.74
CA TRP A 137 18.43 0.89 0.82
C TRP A 137 19.74 1.51 1.33
N TRP A 138 20.66 0.64 1.72
CA TRP A 138 21.89 1.02 2.39
C TRP A 138 23.11 0.68 1.54
N GLN A 139 23.92 1.70 1.23
CA GLN A 139 25.19 1.55 0.52
C GLN A 139 26.28 0.97 1.44
N LEU A 140 26.00 -0.15 2.12
CA LEU A 140 26.86 -0.75 3.14
C LEU A 140 28.30 -0.94 2.66
N SER A 141 28.48 -1.42 1.42
CA SER A 141 29.81 -1.66 0.85
C SER A 141 30.57 -0.38 0.50
N ASN A 142 29.88 0.77 0.38
CA ASN A 142 30.43 2.04 -0.08
C ASN A 142 31.18 2.80 1.02
N LYS A 143 32.21 2.16 1.58
CA LYS A 143 33.03 2.70 2.67
C LYS A 143 33.72 4.03 2.31
N LYS A 144 33.98 4.27 1.02
CA LYS A 144 34.59 5.54 0.55
C LYS A 144 33.69 6.75 0.81
N GLU A 145 32.38 6.54 0.80
CA GLU A 145 31.36 7.56 1.07
C GLU A 145 30.78 7.42 2.48
N SER A 146 31.46 6.68 3.37
CA SER A 146 30.99 6.37 4.74
C SER A 146 29.69 5.56 4.80
N SER A 147 29.46 4.68 3.82
CA SER A 147 28.34 3.73 3.78
C SER A 147 26.96 4.38 4.01
N PRO A 148 26.55 5.35 3.17
CA PRO A 148 25.35 6.13 3.40
C PRO A 148 24.08 5.31 3.14
N PHE A 149 22.96 5.68 3.77
CA PHE A 149 21.65 5.26 3.33
C PHE A 149 21.24 6.08 2.11
N ARG A 150 20.97 5.39 0.99
CA ARG A 150 20.47 6.05 -0.22
C ARG A 150 19.03 6.48 -0.01
N GLU A 151 18.20 5.55 0.43
CA GLU A 151 16.78 5.78 0.57
C GLU A 151 16.22 5.08 1.80
N THR A 152 15.25 5.71 2.44
CA THR A 152 14.41 5.05 3.45
C THR A 152 12.99 5.53 3.28
N ASN A 153 12.05 4.62 3.09
CA ASN A 153 10.63 4.92 3.01
C ASN A 153 9.96 4.52 4.32
N TYR A 154 9.23 5.46 4.89
CA TYR A 154 8.43 5.33 6.10
C TYR A 154 6.96 5.26 5.71
N GLU A 155 6.28 4.19 6.09
CA GLU A 155 4.90 3.91 5.71
C GLU A 155 4.03 3.56 6.94
N PRO A 156 3.65 4.56 7.75
CA PRO A 156 2.66 4.37 8.80
C PRO A 156 1.23 4.26 8.23
N GLN A 157 0.42 3.43 8.88
CA GLN A 157 -0.98 3.22 8.55
C GLN A 157 -1.84 3.21 9.82
N ILE A 158 -3.09 3.64 9.68
CA ILE A 158 -4.17 3.44 10.66
C ILE A 158 -5.34 2.82 9.92
N PHE A 159 -5.90 1.75 10.46
CA PHE A 159 -6.91 0.96 9.76
C PHE A 159 -7.90 0.28 10.71
N LEU A 160 -9.07 0.01 10.16
CA LEU A 160 -10.05 -0.93 10.70
C LEU A 160 -9.91 -2.25 9.94
N GLY A 161 -9.82 -3.36 10.66
CA GLY A 161 -9.74 -4.69 10.08
C GLY A 161 -10.78 -5.63 10.67
N TRP A 162 -11.24 -6.58 9.86
CA TRP A 162 -12.12 -7.67 10.24
C TRP A 162 -11.51 -9.01 9.81
N ALA A 163 -11.51 -9.97 10.73
CA ALA A 163 -11.28 -11.37 10.42
C ALA A 163 -12.61 -12.00 9.98
N THR A 164 -12.65 -12.55 8.77
CA THR A 164 -13.87 -13.05 8.12
C THR A 164 -13.73 -14.50 7.68
N ASP A 165 -14.86 -15.16 7.39
CA ASP A 165 -14.90 -16.55 6.89
C ASP A 165 -15.76 -16.72 5.63
N TYR A 166 -15.94 -15.65 4.86
CA TYR A 166 -16.78 -15.67 3.66
C TYR A 166 -16.20 -16.58 2.58
N SER A 167 -16.93 -17.64 2.25
CA SER A 167 -16.47 -18.64 1.30
C SER A 167 -17.18 -18.52 -0.04
N PHE A 168 -16.40 -18.46 -1.13
CA PHE A 168 -16.89 -18.39 -2.49
C PHE A 168 -15.96 -19.13 -3.46
N ALA A 169 -16.50 -20.05 -4.26
CA ALA A 169 -15.76 -20.80 -5.28
C ALA A 169 -14.46 -21.47 -4.77
N GLY A 170 -14.49 -22.03 -3.55
CA GLY A 170 -13.34 -22.68 -2.91
C GLY A 170 -12.34 -21.72 -2.25
N TRP A 171 -12.52 -20.41 -2.42
CA TRP A 171 -11.76 -19.40 -1.69
C TRP A 171 -12.50 -19.00 -0.42
N THR A 172 -11.76 -18.69 0.64
CA THR A 172 -12.27 -18.04 1.85
C THR A 172 -11.61 -16.69 2.00
N LEU A 173 -12.39 -15.61 2.00
CA LEU A 173 -11.94 -14.26 2.34
C LEU A 173 -11.72 -14.22 3.86
N ARG A 174 -10.47 -13.98 4.27
CA ARG A 174 -10.02 -14.04 5.67
C ARG A 174 -9.78 -12.67 6.29
N ASP A 175 -9.24 -11.73 5.51
CA ASP A 175 -9.01 -10.36 5.98
C ASP A 175 -9.81 -9.39 5.11
N VAL A 176 -10.53 -8.50 5.78
CA VAL A 176 -11.02 -7.25 5.20
C VAL A 176 -10.41 -6.12 6.01
N GLU A 177 -9.72 -5.20 5.36
CA GLU A 177 -9.07 -4.07 6.02
C GLU A 177 -9.32 -2.80 5.22
N VAL A 178 -9.66 -1.70 5.90
CA VAL A 178 -9.80 -0.38 5.29
C VAL A 178 -9.03 0.64 6.12
N GLY A 179 -8.29 1.51 5.46
CA GLY A 179 -7.39 2.39 6.20
C GLY A 179 -6.91 3.60 5.44
N VAL A 180 -6.18 4.42 6.18
CA VAL A 180 -5.37 5.51 5.65
C VAL A 180 -3.90 5.12 5.75
N ASN A 181 -3.14 5.56 4.78
CA ASN A 181 -1.73 5.26 4.61
C ASN A 181 -1.01 6.56 4.26
N HIS A 182 0.03 6.87 5.02
CA HIS A 182 1.00 7.87 4.64
C HIS A 182 2.27 7.15 4.23
N GLN A 183 2.90 7.57 3.15
CA GLN A 183 4.24 7.09 2.80
C GLN A 183 5.10 8.27 2.40
N SER A 184 6.27 8.37 3.02
CA SER A 184 7.27 9.39 2.70
C SER A 184 8.68 8.85 2.83
N ASN A 185 9.65 9.58 2.31
CA ASN A 185 11.05 9.23 2.46
C ASN A 185 11.81 10.03 3.54
N GLY A 186 11.14 10.96 4.21
CA GLY A 186 11.72 11.78 5.27
C GLY A 186 12.88 12.67 4.82
N ARG A 187 12.99 12.96 3.51
CA ARG A 187 13.99 13.87 2.96
C ARG A 187 13.43 15.29 2.88
N SER A 188 14.32 16.27 2.77
CA SER A 188 13.98 17.61 2.33
C SER A 188 14.10 17.73 0.80
N ASP A 189 13.61 18.84 0.25
CA ASP A 189 13.83 19.20 -1.14
C ASP A 189 15.32 19.22 -1.51
N PRO A 190 15.66 18.87 -2.77
CA PRO A 190 14.77 18.50 -3.89
C PRO A 190 14.42 16.99 -3.95
N THR A 191 14.89 16.23 -2.97
CA THR A 191 14.75 14.76 -2.91
C THR A 191 13.56 14.29 -2.08
N SER A 192 12.75 15.22 -1.57
CA SER A 192 11.54 14.90 -0.81
C SER A 192 10.56 14.13 -1.68
N ARG A 193 9.99 13.06 -1.13
CA ARG A 193 8.93 12.28 -1.77
C ARG A 193 7.91 11.92 -0.71
N SER A 194 6.65 12.25 -0.94
CA SER A 194 5.54 11.78 -0.11
C SER A 194 4.23 11.65 -0.88
N TRP A 195 3.31 10.87 -0.32
CA TRP A 195 1.92 10.79 -0.75
C TRP A 195 1.06 10.16 0.34
N ASN A 196 -0.24 10.45 0.28
CA ASN A 196 -1.25 9.93 1.19
C ASN A 196 -2.30 9.13 0.42
N ARG A 197 -2.75 8.00 0.98
CA ARG A 197 -3.68 7.07 0.34
C ARG A 197 -4.78 6.66 1.32
N VAL A 198 -6.00 6.53 0.81
CA VAL A 198 -7.02 5.64 1.40
C VAL A 198 -6.93 4.30 0.69
N TYR A 199 -7.14 3.20 1.40
CA TYR A 199 -7.05 1.87 0.79
C TYR A 199 -8.03 0.88 1.40
N THR A 200 -8.26 -0.19 0.66
CA THR A 200 -8.87 -1.42 1.15
C THR A 200 -7.89 -2.56 0.88
N ARG A 201 -7.64 -3.44 1.84
CA ARG A 201 -6.84 -4.66 1.70
C ARG A 201 -7.73 -5.86 1.94
N LEU A 202 -7.71 -6.82 1.01
CA LEU A 202 -8.51 -8.04 1.05
C LEU A 202 -7.58 -9.23 0.88
N MET A 203 -7.59 -10.17 1.83
CA MET A 203 -6.80 -11.40 1.74
C MET A 203 -7.72 -12.61 1.74
N ALA A 204 -7.56 -13.48 0.74
CA ALA A 204 -8.31 -14.72 0.60
C ALA A 204 -7.40 -15.93 0.42
N GLN A 205 -7.90 -17.10 0.79
CA GLN A 205 -7.14 -18.36 0.78
C GLN A 205 -7.90 -19.48 0.10
N ASN A 206 -7.17 -20.39 -0.55
CA ASN A 206 -7.72 -21.62 -1.13
C ASN A 206 -6.66 -22.72 -1.07
N GLY A 207 -6.81 -23.66 -0.12
CA GLY A 207 -5.82 -24.71 0.14
C GLY A 207 -4.44 -24.13 0.46
N ASN A 208 -3.48 -24.36 -0.43
CA ASN A 208 -2.10 -23.85 -0.28
C ASN A 208 -1.88 -22.46 -0.90
N PHE A 209 -2.91 -21.86 -1.49
CA PHE A 209 -2.82 -20.55 -2.14
C PHE A 209 -3.32 -19.44 -1.21
N LEU A 210 -2.64 -18.30 -1.28
CA LEU A 210 -3.03 -17.04 -0.66
C LEU A 210 -3.01 -15.97 -1.76
N ALA A 211 -4.07 -15.17 -1.81
CA ALA A 211 -4.17 -14.01 -2.70
C ALA A 211 -4.52 -12.78 -1.88
N GLU A 212 -3.82 -11.68 -2.13
CA GLU A 212 -4.11 -10.38 -1.53
C GLU A 212 -4.29 -9.33 -2.63
N ILE A 213 -5.30 -8.48 -2.46
CA ILE A 213 -5.47 -7.27 -3.26
C ILE A 213 -5.55 -6.05 -2.35
N LYS A 214 -4.88 -4.96 -2.74
CA LYS A 214 -4.84 -3.71 -1.98
C LYS A 214 -5.13 -2.49 -2.87
N PRO A 215 -6.37 -2.33 -3.38
CA PRO A 215 -6.75 -1.12 -4.09
C PRO A 215 -6.60 0.12 -3.20
N TRP A 216 -6.13 1.22 -3.78
CA TRP A 216 -5.97 2.50 -3.09
C TRP A 216 -6.47 3.67 -3.95
N PHE A 217 -6.73 4.79 -3.28
CA PHE A 217 -6.91 6.10 -3.92
C PHE A 217 -6.02 7.14 -3.25
N ARG A 218 -5.27 7.89 -4.06
CA ARG A 218 -4.42 8.98 -3.58
C ARG A 218 -5.30 10.13 -3.10
N ILE A 219 -5.01 10.62 -1.90
CA ILE A 219 -5.58 11.86 -1.39
C ILE A 219 -4.77 13.00 -2.03
N SER A 220 -5.45 13.87 -2.78
CA SER A 220 -4.80 15.00 -3.44
C SER A 220 -4.22 15.99 -2.42
N GLU A 221 -2.96 16.35 -2.60
CA GLU A 221 -2.30 17.46 -1.91
C GLU A 221 -2.45 18.75 -2.73
N SER A 222 -2.29 19.89 -2.07
CA SER A 222 -2.26 21.18 -2.79
C SER A 222 -1.03 21.22 -3.72
N ALA A 223 -1.11 21.93 -4.85
CA ALA A 223 0.00 22.01 -5.80
C ALA A 223 1.29 22.58 -5.19
N SER A 224 1.19 23.38 -4.11
CA SER A 224 2.33 23.93 -3.36
C SER A 224 2.96 22.94 -2.36
N THR A 225 2.34 21.79 -2.12
CA THR A 225 2.77 20.76 -1.17
C THR A 225 2.85 19.37 -1.81
N ASP A 226 2.73 19.31 -3.15
CA ASP A 226 2.83 18.05 -3.89
C ASP A 226 4.29 17.85 -4.28
N ASP A 227 5.00 17.03 -3.51
CA ASP A 227 6.38 16.65 -3.78
C ASP A 227 6.52 15.80 -5.05
N ASN A 228 5.38 15.30 -5.58
CA ASN A 228 5.30 14.35 -6.68
C ASN A 228 4.21 14.71 -7.72
N PRO A 229 4.30 15.88 -8.38
CA PRO A 229 3.32 16.29 -9.38
C PRO A 229 3.36 15.31 -10.57
N GLY A 230 2.31 14.50 -10.72
CA GLY A 230 2.19 13.52 -11.82
C GLY A 230 2.33 12.03 -11.43
N TYR A 231 2.51 11.70 -10.14
CA TYR A 231 2.66 10.32 -9.64
C TYR A 231 1.46 9.38 -9.96
N TYR A 232 0.32 9.92 -10.38
CA TYR A 232 -0.86 9.16 -10.81
C TYR A 232 -0.61 8.25 -12.03
N LYS A 233 0.48 8.44 -12.78
CA LYS A 233 0.71 7.76 -14.07
C LYS A 233 1.45 6.42 -14.01
N ILE A 234 2.13 6.07 -12.92
CA ILE A 234 3.12 4.97 -12.94
C ILE A 234 2.68 3.75 -12.11
N HIS A 235 1.78 3.93 -11.14
CA HIS A 235 1.34 2.84 -10.26
C HIS A 235 -0.13 2.53 -10.53
N GLY A 236 -0.38 1.44 -11.26
CA GLY A 236 -1.71 0.94 -11.53
C GLY A 236 -2.47 0.55 -10.25
N LEU A 237 -3.77 0.28 -10.40
CA LEU A 237 -4.70 -0.18 -9.36
C LEU A 237 -4.39 -1.58 -8.77
N LEU A 238 -3.16 -2.08 -8.97
CA LEU A 238 -2.72 -3.41 -8.58
C LEU A 238 -1.58 -3.32 -7.55
N PRO A 239 -1.42 -4.34 -6.68
CA PRO A 239 -0.36 -4.34 -5.70
C PRO A 239 0.99 -4.41 -6.42
N GLY A 240 1.75 -3.32 -6.37
CA GLY A 240 3.14 -3.26 -6.79
C GLY A 240 3.97 -2.74 -5.62
N GLU A 241 4.97 -3.52 -5.19
CA GLU A 241 5.97 -3.15 -4.18
C GLU A 241 6.99 -2.12 -4.71
N SER A 242 6.54 -1.13 -5.48
CA SER A 242 7.41 -0.06 -5.96
C SER A 242 7.61 0.96 -4.85
N GLY A 243 8.85 1.14 -4.42
CA GLY A 243 9.24 2.26 -3.57
C GLY A 243 9.00 3.61 -4.29
N LEU A 244 8.95 4.69 -3.51
CA LEU A 244 8.73 6.06 -4.01
C LEU A 244 9.76 6.52 -5.07
N CYS A 245 10.87 5.80 -5.22
CA CYS A 245 12.02 6.14 -6.07
C CYS A 245 12.50 4.98 -6.96
N ASP A 246 11.67 3.97 -7.22
CA ASP A 246 12.01 2.87 -8.14
C ASP A 246 11.81 3.25 -9.64
N GLY A 247 11.68 4.55 -9.93
CA GLY A 247 11.60 5.13 -11.28
C GLY A 247 12.66 6.18 -11.52
#